data_AF-A0A3R7QXF4-F1
#
_entry.id   AF-A0A3R7QXF4-F1
#
_cell.length_a   1.000
_cell.length_b   1.000
_cell.length_c   1.000
_cell.angle_alpha   90.00
_cell.angle_beta   90.00
_cell.angle_gamma   90.00
#
_symmetry.space_group_name_H-M   'P 1'
#
loop_
_entity.id
_entity.type
_entity.pdbx_description
1 polymer ?
#
loop_
_entity_poly.entity_id
_entity_poly.type
_entity_poly.pdbx_seq_one_letter_code
_entity_poly.pdbx_strand_id
1 'polypeptide(L)'
;MPPIEDTKVPSVDRITVKNVKTWLANPLIVQTDYSERRTPGFHLRVNPKGTGTFGISYRFEGKKCRFKIARVGDLDLAKARLEAERIRGMLALGEDPQAQRLWSAPEKVVHLLS
;
A
#
# COMPACT_ATOMS: atom_id res chain seq x y z
N MET A 1 -32.52 -3.07 -1.45
CA MET A 1 -31.09 -3.07 -1.86
C MET A 1 -30.82 -1.70 -2.48
N PRO A 2 -30.24 -0.74 -1.75
CA PRO A 2 -29.98 0.58 -2.32
C PRO A 2 -28.89 0.52 -3.42
N PRO A 3 -28.92 1.46 -4.38
CA PRO A 3 -28.01 1.47 -5.53
C PRO A 3 -26.57 1.70 -5.07
N ILE A 4 -25.63 1.03 -5.72
CA ILE A 4 -24.19 1.15 -5.50
C ILE A 4 -23.72 2.43 -6.22
N GLU A 5 -24.19 3.60 -5.78
CA GLU A 5 -23.74 4.88 -6.34
C GLU A 5 -22.29 5.14 -5.92
N ASP A 6 -21.44 5.23 -6.95
CA ASP A 6 -20.05 5.68 -6.95
C ASP A 6 -19.06 4.97 -6.00
N THR A 7 -18.22 4.15 -6.63
CA THR A 7 -16.91 3.69 -6.17
C THR A 7 -15.94 4.86 -5.98
N LYS A 8 -16.29 5.85 -5.18
CA LYS A 8 -15.34 6.85 -4.70
C LYS A 8 -14.52 6.20 -3.60
N VAL A 9 -13.41 5.58 -4.00
CA VAL A 9 -12.26 5.26 -3.14
C VAL A 9 -12.14 6.38 -2.10
N PRO A 10 -12.27 6.12 -0.78
CA PRO A 10 -12.22 7.17 0.22
C PRO A 10 -10.84 7.83 0.20
N SER A 11 -10.74 8.90 -0.59
CA SER A 11 -9.55 9.71 -0.69
C SER A 11 -9.56 10.67 0.49
N VAL A 12 -8.63 10.47 1.40
CA VAL A 12 -8.42 11.33 2.57
C VAL A 12 -7.29 12.31 2.27
N ASP A 13 -7.29 13.48 2.93
CA ASP A 13 -6.17 14.42 2.82
C ASP A 13 -4.85 13.74 3.24
N ARG A 14 -4.87 13.15 4.44
CA ARG A 14 -3.76 12.40 5.02
C ARG A 14 -4.29 11.17 5.75
N ILE A 15 -3.67 10.01 5.54
CA ILE A 15 -3.95 8.85 6.39
C ILE A 15 -3.40 9.17 7.80
N THR A 16 -4.01 8.68 8.86
CA THR A 16 -3.47 8.87 10.22
C THR A 16 -3.41 7.53 10.92
N VAL A 17 -2.64 7.44 12.02
CA VAL A 17 -2.62 6.22 12.83
C VAL A 17 -4.02 5.89 13.35
N LYS A 18 -4.82 6.91 13.69
CA LYS A 18 -6.23 6.75 14.07
C LYS A 18 -7.02 6.12 12.93
N ASN A 19 -6.91 6.67 11.71
CA ASN A 19 -7.61 6.11 10.54
C ASN A 19 -7.22 4.65 10.29
N VAL A 20 -5.93 4.33 10.32
CA VAL A 20 -5.44 2.95 10.15
C VAL A 20 -6.09 2.03 11.18
N LYS A 21 -6.04 2.39 12.47
CA LYS A 21 -6.66 1.58 13.53
C LYS A 21 -8.17 1.43 13.32
N THR A 22 -8.88 2.53 13.04
CA THR A 22 -10.33 2.54 12.84
C THR A 22 -10.76 1.64 11.68
N TRP A 23 -10.07 1.73 10.54
CA TRP A 23 -10.42 0.95 9.34
C TRP A 23 -10.06 -0.53 9.47
N LEU A 24 -9.00 -0.87 10.20
CA LEU A 24 -8.67 -2.28 10.48
C LEU A 24 -9.63 -2.91 11.49
N ALA A 25 -10.08 -2.15 12.48
CA ALA A 25 -11.06 -2.63 13.47
C ALA A 25 -12.47 -2.73 12.89
N ASN A 26 -12.81 -1.89 11.91
CA ASN A 26 -14.13 -1.83 11.27
C ASN A 26 -13.98 -1.95 9.75
N PRO A 27 -13.51 -3.10 9.24
CA PRO A 27 -13.32 -3.28 7.81
C PRO A 27 -14.68 -3.36 7.11
N LEU A 28 -14.72 -2.87 5.87
CA LEU A 28 -15.88 -3.10 5.01
C LEU A 28 -15.94 -4.57 4.58
N ILE A 29 -17.13 -5.01 4.14
CA ILE A 29 -17.37 -6.36 3.65
C ILE A 29 -16.51 -6.68 2.41
N VAL A 30 -16.09 -5.64 1.68
CA VAL A 30 -15.22 -5.72 0.50
C VAL A 30 -13.84 -5.15 0.77
N GLN A 31 -12.85 -5.67 0.05
CA GLN A 31 -11.51 -5.10 0.07
C GLN A 31 -11.56 -3.65 -0.41
N THR A 32 -11.00 -2.75 0.39
CA THR A 32 -11.10 -1.31 0.17
C THR A 32 -9.72 -0.67 0.21
N ASP A 33 -9.44 0.16 -0.79
CA ASP A 33 -8.24 0.99 -0.83
C ASP A 33 -8.59 2.39 -0.29
N TYR A 34 -7.86 2.85 0.72
CA TYR A 34 -7.94 4.20 1.26
C TYR A 34 -6.75 4.99 0.74
N SER A 35 -6.99 5.94 -0.17
CA SER A 35 -5.92 6.71 -0.83
C SER A 35 -5.62 8.01 -0.10
N GLU A 36 -4.35 8.37 -0.01
CA GLU A 36 -3.89 9.64 0.54
C GLU A 36 -3.70 10.69 -0.58
N ARG A 37 -4.13 11.94 -0.37
CA ARG A 37 -3.91 13.04 -1.33
C ARG A 37 -2.53 13.67 -1.22
N ARG A 38 -2.01 13.86 -0.01
CA ARG A 38 -0.70 14.50 0.23
C ARG A 38 0.50 13.72 -0.32
N THR A 39 0.38 12.40 -0.38
CA THR A 39 1.43 11.50 -0.85
C THR A 39 0.90 10.79 -2.11
N PRO A 40 1.13 11.31 -3.33
CA PRO A 40 0.49 10.82 -4.55
C PRO A 40 0.68 9.32 -4.76
N GLY A 41 -0.44 8.61 -4.94
CA GLY A 41 -0.46 7.17 -5.17
C GLY A 41 -0.38 6.32 -3.89
N PHE A 42 0.00 6.88 -2.75
CA PHE A 42 0.04 6.17 -1.48
C PHE A 42 -1.37 5.79 -1.01
N HIS A 43 -1.52 4.54 -0.58
CA HIS A 43 -2.80 4.02 -0.10
C HIS A 43 -2.62 2.95 0.97
N LEU A 44 -3.65 2.79 1.80
CA LEU A 44 -3.84 1.63 2.66
C LEU A 44 -4.91 0.73 2.06
N ARG A 45 -4.55 -0.51 1.74
CA ARG A 45 -5.48 -1.57 1.36
C ARG A 45 -5.92 -2.33 2.60
N VAL A 46 -7.22 -2.31 2.91
CA VAL A 46 -7.83 -3.05 4.02
C VAL A 46 -8.63 -4.22 3.46
N ASN A 47 -8.36 -5.42 3.98
CA ASN A 47 -9.14 -6.62 3.68
C ASN A 47 -10.33 -6.74 4.64
N PRO A 48 -11.41 -7.44 4.24
CA PRO A 48 -12.58 -7.68 5.11
C PRO A 48 -12.25 -8.38 6.43
N LYS A 49 -11.11 -9.10 6.50
CA LYS A 49 -10.60 -9.74 7.71
C LYS A 49 -9.91 -8.80 8.70
N GLY A 50 -9.92 -7.48 8.47
CA GLY A 50 -9.27 -6.50 9.35
C GLY A 50 -7.75 -6.40 9.22
N THR A 51 -7.17 -6.99 8.17
CA THR A 51 -5.73 -6.88 7.87
C THR A 51 -5.45 -5.77 6.87
N GLY A 52 -4.34 -5.06 7.02
CA GLY A 52 -3.97 -3.92 6.17
C GLY A 52 -2.66 -4.09 5.43
N THR A 53 -2.51 -3.41 4.30
CA THR A 53 -1.24 -3.32 3.56
C THR A 53 -1.05 -1.91 3.02
N PHE A 54 0.11 -1.32 3.28
CA PHE A 54 0.53 -0.07 2.66
C PHE A 54 1.03 -0.34 1.25
N GLY A 55 0.68 0.54 0.32
CA GLY A 55 1.13 0.44 -1.06
C GLY A 55 1.17 1.80 -1.75
N ILE A 56 1.77 1.80 -2.93
CA ILE A 56 1.77 2.94 -3.84
C ILE A 56 1.31 2.51 -5.23
N SER A 57 0.35 3.24 -5.79
CA SER A 57 -0.10 3.11 -7.18
C SER A 57 0.59 4.15 -8.03
N TYR A 58 1.17 3.76 -9.16
CA TYR A 58 1.93 4.64 -10.04
C TYR A 58 1.75 4.25 -11.51
N ARG A 59 2.35 5.03 -12.40
CA ARG A 59 2.52 4.65 -13.81
C ARG A 59 4.00 4.59 -14.14
N PHE A 60 4.37 3.59 -14.93
CA PHE A 60 5.72 3.43 -15.47
C PHE A 60 5.58 2.93 -16.90
N GLU A 61 6.27 3.56 -17.85
CA GLU A 61 6.18 3.24 -19.29
C GLU A 61 4.73 3.12 -19.80
N GLY A 62 3.86 4.05 -19.39
CA GLY A 62 2.44 4.08 -19.77
C GLY A 62 1.54 3.04 -19.09
N LYS A 63 2.11 2.08 -18.34
CA LYS A 63 1.37 1.03 -17.64
C LYS A 63 0.99 1.47 -16.23
N LYS A 64 -0.21 1.10 -15.77
CA LYS A 64 -0.62 1.27 -14.36
C LYS A 64 -0.01 0.16 -13.52
N CYS A 65 0.77 0.54 -12.52
CA CYS A 65 1.48 -0.38 -11.62
C CYS A 65 1.06 -0.14 -10.16
N ARG A 66 1.23 -1.18 -9.33
CA ARG A 66 1.05 -1.11 -7.88
C ARG A 66 2.22 -1.77 -7.19
N PHE A 67 2.78 -1.10 -6.20
CA PHE A 67 3.86 -1.62 -5.37
C PHE A 67 3.38 -1.79 -3.93
N LYS A 68 3.49 -3.01 -3.40
CA LYS A 68 3.23 -3.33 -1.99
C LYS A 68 4.43 -2.92 -1.13
N ILE A 69 4.25 -1.96 -0.23
CA ILE A 69 5.31 -1.51 0.66
C ILE A 69 5.47 -2.49 1.82
N ALA A 70 4.45 -2.64 2.65
CA ALA A 70 4.49 -3.54 3.82
C ALA A 70 3.08 -3.83 4.34
N ARG A 71 2.91 -4.87 5.17
CA ARG A 71 1.68 -5.05 5.94
C ARG A 71 1.65 -4.08 7.12
N VAL A 72 0.45 -3.71 7.56
CA VAL A 72 0.30 -2.99 8.82
C VAL A 72 0.73 -3.90 9.97
N GLY A 73 1.66 -3.44 10.80
CA GLY A 73 2.30 -4.22 11.87
C GLY A 73 3.77 -4.50 11.59
N ASP A 74 4.12 -4.82 10.34
CA ASP A 74 5.52 -5.04 9.92
C ASP A 74 6.26 -3.71 9.73
N LEU A 75 5.53 -2.67 9.33
CA LEU A 75 6.05 -1.32 9.13
C LEU A 75 5.07 -0.30 9.70
N ASP A 76 5.59 0.74 10.36
CA ASP A 76 4.78 1.85 10.83
C ASP A 76 4.34 2.77 9.66
N LEU A 77 3.28 3.56 9.88
CA LEU A 77 2.71 4.44 8.87
C LEU A 77 3.70 5.53 8.39
N ALA A 78 4.58 6.02 9.26
CA ALA A 78 5.51 7.09 8.91
C ALA A 78 6.61 6.54 7.98
N LYS A 79 7.20 5.39 8.31
CA LYS A 79 8.16 4.66 7.48
C LYS A 79 7.54 4.20 6.17
N ALA A 80 6.29 3.75 6.19
CA ALA A 80 5.59 3.39 4.95
C ALA A 80 5.43 4.58 4.00
N ARG A 81 5.22 5.80 4.52
CA ARG A 81 5.22 7.03 3.69
C ARG A 81 6.60 7.39 3.18
N LEU A 82 7.61 7.35 4.03
CA LEU A 82 9.00 7.59 3.62
C LEU A 82 9.39 6.65 2.47
N GLU A 83 9.03 5.38 2.57
CA GLU A 83 9.28 4.41 1.51
C GLU A 83 8.47 4.70 0.24
N ALA A 84 7.22 5.17 0.38
CA ALA A 84 6.44 5.63 -0.76
C ALA A 84 7.12 6.81 -1.48
N GLU A 85 7.66 7.79 -0.75
CA GLU A 85 8.41 8.90 -1.34
C GLU A 85 9.73 8.45 -1.97
N ARG A 86 10.45 7.50 -1.34
CA ARG A 86 11.65 6.89 -1.92
C ARG A 86 11.34 6.23 -3.27
N ILE A 87 10.25 5.46 -3.34
CA ILE A 87 9.76 4.84 -4.56
C ILE A 87 9.41 5.88 -5.62
N ARG A 88 8.77 7.00 -5.24
CA ARG A 88 8.50 8.11 -6.16
C ARG A 88 9.79 8.75 -6.69
N GLY A 89 10.82 8.88 -5.85
CA GLY A 89 12.15 9.33 -6.26
C GLY A 89 12.75 8.44 -7.35
N MET A 90 12.70 7.12 -7.16
CA MET A 90 13.17 6.16 -8.18
C MET A 90 12.41 6.30 -9.50
N LEU A 91 11.09 6.44 -9.44
CA LEU A 91 10.26 6.63 -10.63
C LEU A 91 10.60 7.93 -11.37
N ALA A 92 10.93 9.00 -10.65
CA ALA A 92 11.37 10.26 -11.23
C ALA A 92 12.74 10.13 -11.94
N LEU A 93 13.58 9.17 -11.52
CA LEU A 93 14.83 8.82 -12.18
C LEU A 93 14.65 7.83 -13.35
N GLY A 94 13.41 7.37 -13.62
CA GLY A 94 13.12 6.40 -14.67
C GLY A 94 13.44 4.96 -14.28
N GLU A 95 13.63 4.66 -13.00
CA GLU A 95 13.86 3.30 -12.50
C GLU A 95 12.52 2.63 -12.13
N ASP A 96 12.32 1.36 -12.49
CA ASP A 96 11.16 0.59 -12.02
C ASP A 96 11.42 0.02 -10.60
N PRO A 97 10.66 0.46 -9.57
CA PRO A 97 10.77 -0.07 -8.21
C PRO A 97 10.53 -1.58 -8.11
N GLN A 98 9.74 -2.16 -9.02
CA GLN A 98 9.50 -3.60 -9.01
C GLN A 98 10.73 -4.41 -9.42
N ALA A 99 11.58 -3.88 -10.29
CA ALA A 99 12.82 -4.54 -10.69
C ALA A 99 13.78 -4.70 -9.50
N GLN A 100 13.84 -3.71 -8.60
CA GLN A 100 14.64 -3.79 -7.37
C GLN A 100 14.08 -4.76 -6.32
N ARG A 101 12.75 -5.02 -6.31
CA ARG A 101 12.16 -6.00 -5.37
C ARG A 101 12.65 -7.42 -5.65
N LEU A 102 12.98 -7.75 -6.89
CA LEU A 102 13.45 -9.10 -7.27
C LEU A 102 14.75 -9.50 -6.54
N TRP A 103 15.52 -8.54 -6.02
CA TRP A 103 16.75 -8.81 -5.28
C TRP A 103 16.56 -8.89 -3.75
N SER A 104 15.40 -8.47 -3.22
CA SER A 104 15.15 -8.40 -1.76
C SER A 104 13.97 -9.25 -1.31
N ALA A 105 13.60 -10.28 -2.08
CA ALA A 105 12.73 -11.33 -1.54
C ALA A 105 13.42 -11.88 -0.26
N PRO A 106 12.69 -12.05 0.86
CA PRO A 106 13.28 -12.66 2.02
C PRO A 106 13.79 -14.04 1.60
N GLU A 107 15.08 -14.29 1.79
CA GLU A 107 15.58 -15.64 1.92
C GLU A 107 14.68 -16.33 2.95
N LYS A 108 13.72 -17.13 2.48
CA LYS A 108 13.31 -18.28 3.26
C LYS A 108 14.55 -19.16 3.25
N VAL A 109 15.40 -19.00 4.28
CA VAL A 109 16.37 -20.00 4.65
C VAL A 109 15.57 -21.26 4.90
N VAL A 110 15.55 -22.10 3.86
CA VAL A 110 15.18 -23.49 3.95
C VAL A 110 16.06 -24.09 5.03
N HIS A 111 15.50 -24.28 6.22
CA HIS A 111 16.15 -25.10 7.23
C HIS A 111 16.01 -26.55 6.77
N LEU A 112 16.94 -26.96 5.91
CA LEU A 112 17.20 -28.35 5.58
C LEU A 112 18.54 -28.70 6.25
N LEU A 113 18.49 -29.77 7.05
CA LEU A 113 19.58 -30.52 7.67
C LEU A 113 20.17 -29.96 8.97
N SER A 114 19.72 -30.54 10.09
CA SER A 114 20.56 -31.16 11.11
C SER A 114 19.76 -32.26 11.81
#